data_AF-W2F011-F1
#
_entry.id   AF-W2F011-F1
#
_cell.length_a   1.000
_cell.length_b   1.000
_cell.length_c   1.000
_cell.angle_alpha   90.00
_cell.angle_beta   90.00
_cell.angle_gamma   90.00
#
_symmetry.space_group_name_H-M   'P 1'
#
loop_
_entity.id
_entity.type
_entity.pdbx_description
1 polymer ?
#
loop_
_entity_poly.entity_id
_entity_poly.type
_entity_poly.pdbx_seq_one_letter_code
_entity_poly.pdbx_strand_id
1 'polypeptide(L)'
;MRAVGDVVRGEACLFGGIAICVVLRPEGLAANNGMSYYGVHWLTVTPYVGALVGAALFIRRGLRGAAAATPAPEHVRRMADVFVALLIGIVLTPYTLGGAVDWAHRGLGAALFALQLVLGTRLVAWAHGDTLGVAFLLVQLGGGILAAVFVLQPDGLLIHGEATFQLGFGLLLVRVLPLVPSRAPVAGPPGRGTDISPATT
;
A
#
# COMPACT_ATOMS: atom_id res chain seq x y z
N MET A 1 -10.90 11.86 -8.48
CA MET A 1 -10.47 11.11 -9.69
C MET A 1 -8.94 10.99 -9.83
N ARG A 2 -8.13 12.05 -9.67
CA ARG A 2 -6.66 11.95 -9.81
C ARG A 2 -6.00 10.91 -8.88
N ALA A 3 -6.41 10.84 -7.61
CA ALA A 3 -5.86 9.87 -6.65
C ALA A 3 -6.08 8.41 -7.06
N VAL A 4 -7.27 8.06 -7.52
CA VAL A 4 -7.59 6.71 -8.02
C VAL A 4 -6.77 6.38 -9.27
N GLY A 5 -6.66 7.31 -10.21
CA GLY A 5 -5.84 7.12 -11.41
C GLY A 5 -4.38 6.83 -11.08
N ASP A 6 -3.85 7.41 -10.00
CA ASP A 6 -2.50 7.11 -9.53
C ASP A 6 -2.39 5.74 -8.89
N VAL A 7 -3.36 5.33 -8.06
CA VAL A 7 -3.40 3.95 -7.54
C VAL A 7 -3.41 2.93 -8.68
N VAL A 8 -4.28 3.12 -9.68
CA VAL A 8 -4.35 2.22 -10.85
C VAL A 8 -3.02 2.15 -11.60
N ARG A 9 -2.32 3.28 -11.78
CA ARG A 9 -0.97 3.28 -12.38
C ARG A 9 0.05 2.55 -11.53
N GLY A 10 -0.02 2.69 -10.20
CA GLY A 10 0.84 1.98 -9.27
C GLY A 10 0.66 0.45 -9.36
N GLU A 11 -0.59 -0.01 -9.34
CA GLU A 11 -0.93 -1.43 -9.54
C GLU A 11 -0.50 -1.94 -10.91
N ALA A 12 -0.71 -1.14 -11.97
CA ALA A 12 -0.27 -1.49 -13.31
C ALA A 12 1.25 -1.60 -13.42
N CYS A 13 2.01 -0.72 -12.75
CA CYS A 13 3.46 -0.84 -12.65
C CYS A 13 3.86 -2.13 -11.92
N LEU A 14 3.24 -2.40 -10.76
CA LEU A 14 3.54 -3.58 -9.96
C LEU A 14 3.28 -4.87 -10.74
N PHE A 15 2.02 -5.10 -11.13
CA PHE A 15 1.62 -6.33 -11.80
C PHE A 15 2.20 -6.43 -13.21
N GLY A 16 2.31 -5.33 -13.93
CA GLY A 16 2.93 -5.31 -15.26
C GLY A 16 4.40 -5.71 -15.21
N GLY A 17 5.19 -5.13 -14.29
CA GLY A 17 6.59 -5.50 -14.16
C GLY A 17 6.78 -6.93 -13.62
N ILE A 18 5.97 -7.37 -12.66
CA ILE A 18 6.00 -8.77 -12.19
C ILE A 18 5.61 -9.75 -13.31
N ALA A 19 4.61 -9.42 -14.14
CA ALA A 19 4.24 -10.24 -15.29
C ALA A 19 5.39 -10.37 -16.30
N ILE A 20 6.11 -9.28 -16.58
CA ILE A 20 7.33 -9.32 -17.41
C ILE A 20 8.37 -10.25 -16.76
N CYS A 21 8.60 -10.14 -15.45
CA CYS A 21 9.52 -11.02 -14.74
C CYS A 21 9.13 -12.50 -14.84
N VAL A 22 7.85 -12.82 -14.70
CA VAL A 22 7.30 -14.18 -14.83
C VAL A 22 7.52 -14.73 -16.24
N VAL A 23 7.29 -13.92 -17.28
CA VAL A 23 7.51 -14.32 -18.68
C VAL A 23 8.99 -14.60 -18.93
N LEU A 24 9.89 -13.77 -18.37
CA LEU A 24 11.33 -13.94 -18.52
C LEU A 24 11.89 -15.09 -17.67
N ARG A 25 11.23 -15.44 -16.56
CA ARG A 25 11.72 -16.42 -15.60
C ARG A 25 10.59 -17.14 -14.84
N PRO A 26 9.83 -18.03 -15.49
CA PRO A 26 8.62 -18.63 -14.93
C PRO A 26 8.88 -19.51 -13.70
N GLU A 27 10.12 -19.94 -13.48
CA GLU A 27 10.53 -20.71 -12.30
C GLU A 27 10.21 -19.97 -10.98
N GLY A 28 10.12 -18.64 -11.02
CA GLY A 28 9.73 -17.83 -9.86
C GLY A 28 8.32 -18.10 -9.35
N LEU A 29 7.43 -18.67 -10.18
CA LEU A 29 6.09 -19.09 -9.75
C LEU A 29 6.10 -20.33 -8.84
N ALA A 30 7.09 -21.21 -9.04
CA ALA A 30 7.29 -22.41 -8.24
C ALA A 30 8.28 -22.18 -7.08
N ALA A 31 9.10 -21.14 -7.17
CA ALA A 31 10.03 -20.79 -6.11
C ALA A 31 9.31 -20.16 -4.90
N ASN A 32 9.58 -20.66 -3.70
CA ASN A 32 8.99 -20.11 -2.48
C ASN A 32 9.75 -18.88 -1.94
N ASN A 33 10.21 -18.00 -2.84
CA ASN A 33 10.93 -16.76 -2.51
C ASN A 33 10.08 -15.50 -2.75
N GLY A 34 8.80 -15.66 -3.08
CA GLY A 34 7.88 -14.55 -3.33
C GLY A 34 8.21 -13.77 -4.60
N MET A 35 7.65 -12.57 -4.72
CA MET A 35 7.98 -11.61 -5.78
C MET A 35 9.45 -11.21 -5.75
N SER A 36 10.06 -11.20 -4.56
CA SER A 36 11.47 -10.85 -4.35
C SER A 36 12.43 -11.78 -5.07
N TYR A 37 12.00 -13.00 -5.44
CA TYR A 37 12.75 -13.90 -6.33
C TYR A 37 13.30 -13.16 -7.54
N TYR A 38 12.50 -12.30 -8.17
CA TYR A 38 12.88 -11.61 -9.39
C TYR A 38 13.93 -10.50 -9.17
N GLY A 39 14.13 -10.06 -7.93
CA GLY A 39 15.07 -9.00 -7.59
C GLY A 39 16.54 -9.42 -7.60
N VAL A 40 16.83 -10.73 -7.62
CA VAL A 40 18.21 -11.24 -7.51
C VAL A 40 18.79 -11.76 -8.83
N HIS A 41 18.03 -11.66 -9.93
CA HIS A 41 18.46 -12.12 -11.25
C HIS A 41 18.61 -10.96 -12.23
N TRP A 42 19.74 -10.91 -12.93
CA TRP A 42 20.05 -9.84 -13.88
C TRP A 42 18.99 -9.62 -14.95
N LEU A 43 18.35 -10.70 -15.42
CA LEU A 43 17.31 -10.63 -16.44
C LEU A 43 16.02 -9.96 -15.94
N THR A 44 15.72 -10.06 -14.64
CA THR A 44 14.45 -9.61 -14.05
C THR A 44 14.59 -8.47 -13.06
N VAL A 45 15.81 -8.10 -12.65
CA VAL A 45 16.04 -7.03 -11.66
C VAL A 45 15.52 -5.68 -12.12
N THR A 46 15.70 -5.32 -13.39
CA THR A 46 15.21 -4.05 -13.94
C THR A 46 13.68 -3.95 -13.95
N PRO A 47 12.91 -4.90 -14.53
CA PRO A 47 11.45 -4.85 -14.45
C PRO A 47 10.93 -4.99 -13.02
N TYR A 48 11.59 -5.74 -12.14
CA TYR A 48 11.24 -5.85 -10.73
C TYR A 48 11.41 -4.53 -9.97
N VAL A 49 12.58 -3.88 -10.07
CA VAL A 49 12.82 -2.58 -9.42
C VAL A 49 11.89 -1.52 -10.02
N GLY A 50 11.68 -1.54 -11.33
CA GLY A 50 10.72 -0.65 -12.01
C GLY A 50 9.29 -0.82 -11.49
N ALA A 51 8.84 -2.05 -11.27
CA ALA A 51 7.55 -2.35 -10.65
C ALA A 51 7.43 -1.73 -9.26
N LEU A 52 8.40 -2.00 -8.38
CA LEU A 52 8.37 -1.50 -6.99
C LEU A 52 8.48 0.02 -6.90
N VAL A 53 9.36 0.65 -7.69
CA VAL A 53 9.51 2.10 -7.73
C VAL A 53 8.26 2.77 -8.32
N GLY A 54 7.71 2.22 -9.40
CA GLY A 54 6.47 2.72 -10.00
C GLY A 54 5.31 2.68 -9.00
N ALA A 55 5.11 1.52 -8.35
CA ALA A 55 4.12 1.36 -7.29
C ALA A 55 4.35 2.35 -6.14
N ALA A 56 5.58 2.45 -5.63
CA ALA A 56 5.97 3.38 -4.58
C ALA A 56 5.57 4.82 -4.90
N LEU A 57 5.95 5.32 -6.08
CA LEU A 57 5.71 6.71 -6.49
C LEU A 57 4.23 7.00 -6.70
N PHE A 58 3.53 6.15 -7.46
CA PHE A 58 2.15 6.40 -7.82
C PHE A 58 1.18 6.16 -6.66
N ILE A 59 1.34 5.08 -5.88
CA ILE A 59 0.51 4.84 -4.70
C ILE A 59 0.72 5.94 -3.66
N ARG A 60 1.97 6.36 -3.41
CA ARG A 60 2.25 7.50 -2.52
C ARG A 60 1.55 8.77 -2.99
N ARG A 61 1.62 9.09 -4.29
CA ARG A 61 0.94 10.27 -4.86
C ARG A 61 -0.58 10.17 -4.70
N GLY A 62 -1.15 8.99 -4.97
CA GLY A 62 -2.57 8.71 -4.77
C GLY A 62 -3.02 8.92 -3.33
N LEU A 63 -2.34 8.29 -2.37
CA LEU A 63 -2.63 8.40 -0.94
C LEU A 63 -2.47 9.84 -0.43
N ARG A 64 -1.38 10.54 -0.78
CA ARG A 64 -1.17 11.94 -0.36
C ARG A 64 -2.21 12.88 -0.97
N GLY A 65 -2.59 12.65 -2.23
CA GLY A 65 -3.64 13.40 -2.91
C GLY A 65 -5.02 13.19 -2.28
N ALA A 66 -5.31 11.98 -1.80
CA ALA A 66 -6.55 11.67 -1.09
C ALA A 66 -6.52 12.09 0.39
N ALA A 67 -5.33 12.25 1.00
CA ALA A 67 -5.18 12.45 2.43
C ALA A 67 -6.03 13.61 3.00
N ALA A 68 -6.13 14.73 2.28
CA ALA A 68 -6.89 15.91 2.73
C ALA A 68 -8.39 15.62 2.90
N ALA A 69 -8.93 14.63 2.18
CA ALA A 69 -10.32 14.20 2.29
C ALA A 69 -10.53 13.15 3.40
N THR A 70 -9.47 12.72 4.10
CA THR A 70 -9.61 11.71 5.16
C THR A 70 -9.78 12.36 6.54
N PRO A 71 -10.38 11.65 7.52
CA PRO A 71 -10.46 12.13 8.90
C PRO A 71 -9.09 12.42 9.56
N ALA A 72 -8.02 11.77 9.09
CA ALA A 72 -6.66 11.88 9.64
C ALA A 72 -5.59 12.09 8.53
N PRO A 73 -5.53 13.28 7.90
CA PRO A 73 -4.69 13.55 6.73
C PRO A 73 -3.20 13.32 6.98
N GLU A 74 -2.67 13.83 8.09
CA GLU A 74 -1.25 13.68 8.43
C GLU A 74 -0.85 12.22 8.66
N HIS A 75 -1.79 11.42 9.19
CA HIS A 75 -1.56 10.01 9.39
C HIS A 75 -1.45 9.27 8.04
N VAL A 76 -2.38 9.53 7.11
CA VAL A 76 -2.34 8.93 5.76
C VAL A 76 -1.07 9.34 5.00
N ARG A 77 -0.66 10.61 5.12
CA ARG A 77 0.61 11.10 4.53
C ARG A 77 1.81 10.35 5.10
N ARG A 78 1.88 10.19 6.41
CA ARG A 78 2.96 9.45 7.08
C ARG A 78 2.97 7.98 6.68
N MET A 79 1.81 7.32 6.62
CA MET A 79 1.74 5.92 6.13
C MET A 79 2.22 5.80 4.69
N ALA A 80 1.88 6.76 3.82
CA ALA A 80 2.38 6.78 2.44
C ALA A 80 3.90 6.97 2.36
N ASP A 81 4.50 7.76 3.26
CA ASP A 81 5.95 7.93 3.33
C ASP A 81 6.65 6.67 3.88
N VAL A 82 6.09 6.04 4.93
CA VAL A 82 6.59 4.77 5.48
C VAL A 82 6.48 3.64 4.46
N PHE A 83 5.40 3.57 3.69
CA PHE A 83 5.22 2.62 2.59
C PHE A 83 6.39 2.68 1.60
N VAL A 84 6.78 3.88 1.17
CA VAL A 84 7.92 4.07 0.26
C VAL A 84 9.24 3.71 0.94
N ALA A 85 9.45 4.10 2.20
CA ALA A 85 10.66 3.74 2.94
C ALA A 85 10.82 2.21 3.08
N LEU A 86 9.74 1.49 3.36
CA LEU A 86 9.75 0.03 3.45
C LEU A 86 10.05 -0.63 2.10
N LEU A 87 9.43 -0.15 1.01
CA LEU A 87 9.74 -0.65 -0.34
C LEU A 87 11.20 -0.42 -0.73
N ILE A 88 11.76 0.76 -0.43
CA ILE A 88 13.19 1.03 -0.64
C ILE A 88 14.03 0.05 0.18
N GLY A 89 13.68 -0.15 1.45
CA GLY A 89 14.35 -1.11 2.32
C GLY A 89 14.37 -2.52 1.73
N ILE A 90 13.24 -3.02 1.25
CA ILE A 90 13.10 -4.35 0.59
C ILE A 90 14.04 -4.46 -0.62
N VAL A 91 14.09 -3.43 -1.47
CA VAL A 91 15.01 -3.40 -2.63
C VAL A 91 16.48 -3.42 -2.19
N LEU A 92 16.82 -2.68 -1.14
CA LEU A 92 18.19 -2.57 -0.63
C LEU A 92 18.61 -3.75 0.26
N THR A 93 17.72 -4.69 0.56
CA THR A 93 18.00 -5.87 1.39
C THR A 93 17.81 -7.15 0.58
N PRO A 94 18.58 -7.40 -0.48
CA PRO A 94 18.43 -8.66 -1.23
C PRO A 94 18.71 -9.85 -0.32
N TYR A 95 17.75 -10.76 -0.23
CA TYR A 95 17.75 -11.90 0.71
C TYR A 95 18.91 -12.90 0.48
N THR A 96 19.65 -12.75 -0.61
CA THR A 96 20.79 -13.61 -0.96
C THR A 96 22.10 -13.22 -0.29
N LEU A 97 22.18 -12.07 0.40
CA LEU A 97 23.43 -11.59 1.03
C LEU A 97 23.71 -12.16 2.43
N GLY A 98 22.99 -13.23 2.82
CA GLY A 98 23.19 -13.95 4.07
C GLY A 98 22.03 -13.78 5.06
N GLY A 99 22.05 -14.59 6.13
CA GLY A 99 20.90 -14.77 7.01
C GLY A 99 20.39 -13.49 7.68
N ALA A 100 21.29 -12.57 8.09
CA ALA A 100 20.86 -11.31 8.72
C ALA A 100 20.14 -10.38 7.73
N VAL A 101 20.60 -10.31 6.48
CA VAL A 101 19.96 -9.49 5.43
C VAL A 101 18.64 -10.11 4.98
N ASP A 102 18.58 -11.44 4.88
CA ASP A 102 17.34 -12.18 4.63
C ASP A 102 16.28 -11.91 5.71
N TRP A 103 16.65 -12.02 6.99
CA TRP A 103 15.74 -11.67 8.09
C TRP A 103 15.28 -10.22 8.04
N ALA A 104 16.18 -9.27 7.72
CA ALA A 104 15.81 -7.88 7.54
C ALA A 104 14.82 -7.70 6.37
N HIS A 105 15.06 -8.35 5.24
CA HIS A 105 14.17 -8.34 4.08
C HIS A 105 12.76 -8.83 4.43
N ARG A 106 12.67 -10.01 5.04
CA ARG A 106 11.40 -10.61 5.47
C ARG A 106 10.69 -9.74 6.50
N GLY A 107 11.44 -9.17 7.45
CA GLY A 107 10.91 -8.24 8.45
C GLY A 107 10.35 -6.95 7.84
N LEU A 108 11.05 -6.36 6.87
CA LEU A 108 10.58 -5.19 6.12
C LEU A 108 9.34 -5.51 5.29
N GLY A 109 9.32 -6.68 4.64
CA GLY A 109 8.14 -7.24 3.98
C GLY A 109 6.96 -7.31 4.94
N ALA A 110 7.09 -8.06 6.05
CA ALA A 110 6.04 -8.20 7.06
C ALA A 110 5.53 -6.85 7.59
N ALA A 111 6.42 -5.88 7.84
CA ALA A 111 6.05 -4.53 8.24
C ALA A 111 5.25 -3.79 7.15
N LEU A 112 5.58 -3.98 5.87
CA LEU A 112 4.84 -3.42 4.75
C LEU A 112 3.43 -4.02 4.67
N PHE A 113 3.30 -5.35 4.78
CA PHE A 113 2.00 -6.03 4.84
C PHE A 113 1.15 -5.50 6.01
N ALA A 114 1.72 -5.40 7.22
CA ALA A 114 1.02 -4.87 8.39
C ALA A 114 0.56 -3.42 8.18
N LEU A 115 1.42 -2.55 7.63
CA LEU A 115 1.09 -1.16 7.31
C LEU A 115 -0.09 -1.09 6.34
N GLN A 116 -0.08 -1.88 5.27
CA GLN A 116 -1.15 -1.91 4.28
C GLN A 116 -2.48 -2.43 4.87
N LEU A 117 -2.45 -3.42 5.76
CA LEU A 117 -3.65 -3.91 6.46
C LEU A 117 -4.24 -2.84 7.39
N VAL A 118 -3.39 -2.16 8.17
CA VAL A 118 -3.83 -1.07 9.06
C VAL A 118 -4.44 0.06 8.23
N LEU A 119 -3.82 0.42 7.11
CA LEU A 119 -4.32 1.47 6.22
C LEU A 119 -5.66 1.07 5.60
N GLY A 120 -5.73 -0.12 5.01
CA GLY A 120 -6.96 -0.65 4.38
C GLY A 120 -8.13 -0.71 5.36
N THR A 121 -7.89 -1.24 6.56
CA THR A 121 -8.89 -1.31 7.63
C THR A 121 -9.41 0.07 8.01
N ARG A 122 -8.52 1.06 8.19
CA ARG A 122 -8.93 2.44 8.52
C ARG A 122 -9.72 3.10 7.42
N LEU A 123 -9.29 2.94 6.16
CA LEU A 123 -10.00 3.50 5.01
C LEU A 123 -11.41 2.90 4.90
N VAL A 124 -11.56 1.58 5.05
CA VAL A 124 -12.86 0.92 5.02
C VAL A 124 -13.75 1.40 6.17
N ALA A 125 -13.20 1.52 7.38
CA ALA A 125 -13.94 2.05 8.52
C ALA A 125 -14.41 3.50 8.29
N TRP A 126 -13.56 4.36 7.70
CA TRP A 126 -13.94 5.73 7.35
C TRP A 126 -14.95 5.81 6.22
N ALA A 127 -14.99 4.82 5.33
CA ALA A 127 -16.03 4.66 4.32
C ALA A 127 -17.27 3.91 4.87
N HIS A 128 -17.49 3.95 6.18
CA HIS A 128 -18.65 3.35 6.86
C HIS A 128 -18.82 1.83 6.62
N GLY A 129 -17.73 1.11 6.37
CA GLY A 129 -17.77 -0.34 6.17
C GLY A 129 -18.35 -0.75 4.83
N ASP A 130 -18.10 0.01 3.75
CA ASP A 130 -18.49 -0.35 2.37
C ASP A 130 -18.25 -1.85 2.09
N THR A 131 -19.31 -2.58 1.71
CA THR A 131 -19.30 -4.03 1.61
C THR A 131 -18.23 -4.55 0.63
N LEU A 132 -18.04 -3.87 -0.51
CA LEU A 132 -16.99 -4.24 -1.46
C LEU A 132 -15.60 -3.92 -0.91
N GLY A 133 -15.44 -2.78 -0.22
CA GLY A 133 -14.22 -2.46 0.53
C GLY A 133 -13.85 -3.53 1.56
N VAL A 134 -14.84 -4.02 2.33
CA VAL A 134 -14.66 -5.14 3.26
C VAL A 134 -14.26 -6.41 2.53
N ALA A 135 -14.91 -6.74 1.41
CA ALA A 135 -14.56 -7.91 0.60
C ALA A 135 -13.10 -7.85 0.11
N PHE A 136 -12.66 -6.70 -0.41
CA PHE A 136 -11.25 -6.52 -0.82
C PHE A 136 -10.28 -6.56 0.35
N LEU A 137 -10.67 -6.04 1.53
CA LEU A 137 -9.88 -6.19 2.75
C LEU A 137 -9.74 -7.66 3.17
N LEU A 138 -10.77 -8.48 3.00
CA LEU A 138 -10.72 -9.92 3.27
C LEU A 138 -9.85 -10.66 2.26
N VAL A 139 -9.89 -10.28 0.97
CA VAL A 139 -8.96 -10.80 -0.06
C VAL A 139 -7.53 -10.45 0.31
N GLN A 140 -7.29 -9.19 0.70
CA GLN A 140 -6.00 -8.73 1.19
C GLN A 140 -5.56 -9.58 2.39
N LEU A 141 -6.37 -9.68 3.45
CA LEU A 141 -6.05 -10.48 4.64
C LEU A 141 -5.75 -11.94 4.31
N GLY A 142 -6.56 -12.57 3.44
CA GLY A 142 -6.35 -13.95 3.01
C GLY A 142 -5.00 -14.16 2.31
N GLY A 143 -4.64 -13.26 1.38
CA GLY A 143 -3.32 -13.27 0.74
C GLY A 143 -2.18 -13.08 1.75
N GLY A 144 -2.39 -12.22 2.75
CA GLY A 144 -1.41 -11.94 3.80
C GLY A 144 -1.19 -13.13 4.73
N ILE A 145 -2.26 -13.85 5.10
CA ILE A 145 -2.17 -15.10 5.86
C ILE A 145 -1.41 -16.15 5.05
N LEU A 146 -1.74 -16.30 3.77
CA LEU A 146 -1.04 -17.24 2.88
C LEU A 146 0.46 -16.93 2.80
N ALA A 147 0.82 -15.66 2.59
CA ALA A 147 2.20 -15.22 2.57
C ALA A 147 2.91 -15.47 3.92
N ALA A 148 2.27 -15.12 5.04
CA ALA A 148 2.84 -15.32 6.37
C ALA A 148 3.10 -16.80 6.71
N VAL A 149 2.24 -17.71 6.25
CA VAL A 149 2.45 -19.16 6.42
C VAL A 149 3.67 -19.62 5.62
N PHE A 150 3.76 -19.21 4.35
CA PHE A 150 4.79 -19.71 3.43
C PHE A 150 6.13 -18.99 3.51
N VAL A 151 6.22 -17.80 4.11
CA VAL A 151 7.48 -17.04 4.19
C VAL A 151 8.58 -17.74 4.99
N LEU A 152 8.24 -18.71 5.85
CA LEU A 152 9.21 -19.49 6.63
C LEU A 152 9.41 -20.91 6.10
N GLN A 153 8.66 -21.31 5.07
CA GLN A 153 8.71 -22.67 4.52
C GLN A 153 9.74 -22.76 3.39
N PRO A 154 10.34 -23.94 3.14
CA PRO A 154 11.24 -24.13 2.01
C PRO A 154 10.51 -24.12 0.66
N ASP A 155 9.29 -24.67 0.62
CA ASP A 155 8.44 -24.79 -0.57
C ASP A 155 7.04 -24.22 -0.28
N GLY A 156 6.37 -23.68 -1.29
CA GLY A 156 5.07 -23.06 -1.04
C GLY A 156 4.56 -22.09 -2.10
N LEU A 157 3.50 -21.39 -1.70
CA LEU A 157 2.74 -20.48 -2.56
C LEU A 157 2.99 -19.01 -2.20
N LEU A 158 4.19 -18.65 -1.73
CA LEU A 158 4.49 -17.30 -1.22
C LEU A 158 4.12 -16.21 -2.24
N ILE A 159 4.56 -16.33 -3.50
CA ILE A 159 4.24 -15.34 -4.54
C ILE A 159 2.73 -15.19 -4.79
N HIS A 160 1.97 -16.28 -4.66
CA HIS A 160 0.52 -16.25 -4.84
C HIS A 160 -0.15 -15.51 -3.67
N GLY A 161 0.32 -15.72 -2.44
CA GLY A 161 -0.12 -14.97 -1.27
C GLY A 161 0.17 -13.49 -1.39
N GLU A 162 1.41 -13.14 -1.75
CA GLU A 162 1.82 -11.76 -1.96
C GLU A 162 1.02 -11.09 -3.09
N ALA A 163 0.85 -11.75 -4.24
CA ALA A 163 0.09 -11.20 -5.36
C ALA A 163 -1.39 -10.99 -5.00
N THR A 164 -2.00 -11.96 -4.30
CA THR A 164 -3.38 -11.85 -3.83
C THR A 164 -3.54 -10.69 -2.86
N PHE A 165 -2.58 -10.52 -1.94
CA PHE A 165 -2.58 -9.42 -0.98
C PHE A 165 -2.51 -8.06 -1.67
N GLN A 166 -1.55 -7.88 -2.58
CA GLN A 166 -1.37 -6.61 -3.29
C GLN A 166 -2.59 -6.30 -4.17
N LEU A 167 -3.17 -7.30 -4.83
CA LEU A 167 -4.39 -7.13 -5.61
C LEU A 167 -5.57 -6.68 -4.72
N GLY A 168 -5.76 -7.34 -3.57
CA GLY A 168 -6.77 -6.94 -2.60
C GLY A 168 -6.58 -5.51 -2.11
N PHE A 169 -5.35 -5.12 -1.77
CA PHE A 169 -5.02 -3.77 -1.33
C PHE A 169 -5.27 -2.72 -2.44
N GLY A 170 -4.82 -2.98 -3.67
CA GLY A 170 -5.03 -2.09 -4.81
C GLY A 170 -6.51 -1.87 -5.12
N LEU A 171 -7.30 -2.95 -5.18
CA LEU A 171 -8.75 -2.88 -5.39
C LEU A 171 -9.46 -2.14 -4.26
N LEU A 172 -9.05 -2.37 -3.00
CA LEU A 172 -9.54 -1.64 -1.84
C LEU A 172 -9.30 -0.14 -2.01
N LEU A 173 -8.06 0.27 -2.33
CA LEU A 173 -7.74 1.69 -2.51
C LEU A 173 -8.57 2.32 -3.64
N VAL A 174 -8.71 1.65 -4.79
CA VAL A 174 -9.52 2.13 -5.92
C VAL A 174 -10.98 2.33 -5.52
N ARG A 175 -11.54 1.39 -4.75
CA ARG A 175 -12.94 1.41 -4.30
C ARG A 175 -13.20 2.44 -3.21
N VAL A 176 -12.35 2.46 -2.19
CA VAL A 176 -12.66 3.10 -0.91
C VAL A 176 -12.23 4.56 -0.88
N LEU A 177 -11.13 4.94 -1.53
CA LEU A 177 -10.64 6.33 -1.49
C LEU A 177 -11.68 7.38 -1.93
N PRO A 178 -12.55 7.15 -2.94
CA PRO A 178 -13.61 8.09 -3.30
C PRO A 178 -14.76 8.19 -2.28
N LEU A 179 -14.91 7.19 -1.40
CA LEU A 179 -16.02 7.06 -0.47
C LEU A 179 -15.70 7.65 0.91
N VAL A 180 -14.42 7.92 1.21
CA VAL A 180 -14.02 8.49 2.49
C VAL A 180 -14.56 9.93 2.60
N PRO A 181 -15.39 10.24 3.61
CA PRO A 181 -15.96 11.57 3.77
C PRO A 181 -14.89 12.61 4.08
N SER A 182 -14.90 13.71 3.34
CA SER A 182 -14.14 14.91 3.70
C SER A 182 -14.54 15.35 5.10
N ARG A 183 -13.55 15.61 5.96
CA ARG A 183 -13.80 16.26 7.25
C ARG A 183 -14.49 17.59 6.97
N ALA A 184 -15.74 17.76 7.44
CA ALA A 184 -16.41 19.05 7.39
C ALA A 184 -15.55 20.08 8.14
N PRO A 185 -15.46 21.34 7.66
CA PRO A 185 -14.83 22.39 8.43
C PRO A 185 -15.48 22.43 9.81
N VAL A 186 -14.67 22.37 10.88
CA VAL A 186 -15.18 22.64 12.22
C VAL A 186 -15.79 24.02 12.16
N ALA A 187 -17.11 24.12 12.30
CA ALA A 187 -17.76 25.42 12.38
C ALA A 187 -17.04 26.21 13.48
N GLY A 188 -16.44 27.34 13.10
CA GLY A 188 -15.73 28.18 14.04
C GLY A 188 -16.67 28.54 15.20
N PRO A 189 -16.14 28.76 16.41
CA PRO A 189 -16.97 29.19 17.53
C PRO A 189 -17.79 30.42 17.08
N PRO A 190 -19.09 30.49 17.41
CA PRO A 190 -19.93 31.64 17.03
C PRO A 190 -19.21 32.91 17.48
N GLY A 191 -18.88 33.76 16.52
CA GLY A 191 -18.14 34.99 16.78
C GLY A 191 -18.84 35.75 17.90
N ARG A 192 -18.12 36.05 18.97
CA ARG A 192 -18.59 37.01 19.97
C ARG A 192 -18.78 38.32 19.22
N GLY A 193 -20.03 38.65 18.92
CA GLY A 193 -20.41 39.98 18.46
C GLY A 193 -19.97 40.98 19.51
N THR A 194 -18.89 41.71 19.23
CA THR A 194 -18.60 42.95 19.91
C THR A 194 -19.55 44.00 19.34
N ASP A 195 -20.76 44.05 19.88
CA ASP A 195 -21.63 45.22 19.76
C ASP A 195 -20.96 46.36 20.53
N ILE A 196 -20.13 47.13 19.81
CA ILE A 196 -19.64 48.42 20.29
C ILE A 196 -20.73 49.43 19.91
N SER A 197 -21.65 49.66 20.85
CA SER A 197 -22.65 50.73 20.72
C SER A 197 -21.93 52.09 20.81
N PRO A 198 -22.05 52.99 19.83
CA PRO A 198 -21.46 54.32 19.93
C PRO A 198 -22.27 55.18 20.91
N ALA A 199 -21.59 55.70 21.93
CA ALA A 199 -22.16 56.69 22.83
C ALA A 199 -22.42 57.99 22.06
N THR A 200 -23.69 58.36 21.91
CA THR A 200 -24.12 59.70 21.49
C THR A 200 -23.84 60.70 22.61
N THR A 201 -23.19 61.80 22.22
CA THR A 201 -22.98 63.03 23.00
C THR A 201 -24.12 64.01 22.75
#